data_AF-A0A0N8I0A3-F1
#
_entry.id   AF-A0A0N8I0A3-F1
#
_cell.length_a   1.000
_cell.length_b   1.000
_cell.length_c   1.000
_cell.angle_alpha   90.00
_cell.angle_beta   90.00
_cell.angle_gamma   90.00
#
_symmetry.space_group_name_H-M   'P 1'
#
loop_
_entity.id
_entity.type
_entity.pdbx_description
1 polymer ?
#
loop_
_entity_poly.entity_id
_entity_poly.type
_entity_poly.pdbx_seq_one_letter_code
_entity_poly.pdbx_strand_id
1 'polypeptide(L)' 'MQGAHIYDDIHVSGHLSQEGHYQMLEALQPENVIPAHQNLQNLAKYVDLCESEGYSLGDDVHLSRNGTVHTLTE' A
#
# COMPACT_ATOMS: atom_id res chain seq x y z
N MET A 1 1.15 10.31 -42.18
CA MET A 1 1.65 10.85 -40.89
C MET A 1 2.19 12.26 -41.14
N GLN A 2 1.84 13.25 -40.31
CA GLN A 2 2.09 14.69 -40.53
C GLN A 2 3.42 15.21 -39.90
N GLY A 3 4.37 14.33 -39.59
CA GLY A 3 5.71 14.73 -39.13
C GLY A 3 5.81 15.25 -37.69
N ALA A 4 4.86 14.93 -36.80
CA ALA A 4 4.94 15.29 -35.39
C ALA A 4 6.03 14.50 -34.64
N HIS A 5 6.66 15.15 -33.65
CA HIS A 5 7.55 14.50 -32.68
C HIS A 5 6.80 14.29 -31.36
N ILE A 6 6.73 13.05 -30.88
CA ILE A 6 6.08 12.70 -29.61
C ILE A 6 7.15 12.49 -28.56
N TYR A 7 6.97 13.13 -27.42
CA TYR A 7 7.74 12.91 -26.21
C TYR A 7 6.78 12.36 -25.16
N ASP A 8 6.83 11.04 -24.95
CA ASP A 8 6.04 10.34 -23.95
C ASP A 8 6.84 10.18 -22.64
N ASP A 9 6.22 9.59 -21.62
CA ASP A 9 6.80 9.32 -20.29
C ASP A 9 7.23 10.57 -19.49
N ILE A 10 6.71 11.75 -19.85
CA ILE A 10 6.78 12.95 -18.99
C ILE A 10 5.68 12.83 -17.92
N HIS A 11 5.90 11.95 -16.95
CA HIS A 11 4.94 11.59 -15.90
C HIS A 11 5.59 11.54 -14.52
N VAL A 12 4.82 11.88 -13.48
CA VAL A 12 5.15 11.61 -12.08
C VAL A 12 3.96 10.95 -11.40
N SER A 13 4.24 10.00 -10.50
CA SER A 13 3.20 9.39 -9.68
C SER A 13 2.70 10.38 -8.63
N GLY A 14 1.38 10.43 -8.41
CA GLY A 14 0.77 11.14 -7.29
C GLY A 14 0.62 10.27 -6.02
N HIS A 15 1.05 9.01 -6.07
CA HIS A 15 0.94 8.06 -4.96
C HIS A 15 2.28 7.86 -4.26
N LEU A 16 2.20 7.48 -2.99
CA LEU A 16 3.36 7.13 -2.18
C LEU A 16 4.11 5.94 -2.80
N SER A 17 5.43 6.02 -2.85
CA SER A 17 6.29 4.92 -3.28
C SER A 17 6.42 3.86 -2.18
N GLN A 18 7.04 2.73 -2.51
CA GLN A 18 7.39 1.71 -1.53
C GLN A 18 8.28 2.28 -0.40
N GLU A 19 9.30 3.06 -0.74
CA GLU A 19 10.15 3.77 0.24
C GLU A 19 9.35 4.75 1.11
N GLY A 20 8.40 5.48 0.51
CA GLY A 20 7.51 6.34 1.29
C GLY A 20 6.64 5.55 2.27
N HIS A 21 6.24 4.33 1.91
CA HIS A 21 5.50 3.43 2.79
C HIS A 21 6.36 2.91 3.95
N TYR A 22 7.64 2.59 3.75
CA TYR A 22 8.58 2.27 4.84
C TYR A 22 8.68 3.44 5.83
N GLN A 23 8.92 4.66 5.32
CA GLN A 23 8.99 5.87 6.14
C GLN A 23 7.68 6.14 6.89
N MET A 24 6.54 5.86 6.27
CA MET A 24 5.24 6.02 6.90
C MET A 24 5.06 5.04 8.07
N LEU A 25 5.43 3.76 7.92
CA LEU A 25 5.35 2.78 9.01
C LEU A 25 6.30 3.14 10.15
N GLU A 26 7.55 3.52 9.84
CA GLU A 26 8.53 3.96 10.83
C GLU A 26 8.05 5.18 11.61
N ALA A 27 7.46 6.17 10.92
CA ALA A 27 7.01 7.40 11.56
C ALA A 27 5.74 7.22 12.40
N LEU A 28 4.80 6.39 11.94
CA LEU A 28 3.50 6.22 12.60
C LEU A 28 3.50 5.11 13.67
N GLN A 29 4.39 4.12 13.54
CA GLN A 29 4.47 2.94 14.41
C GLN A 29 3.10 2.36 14.78
N PRO A 30 2.21 2.09 13.80
CA PRO A 30 0.84 1.69 14.10
C PRO A 30 0.79 0.31 14.77
N GLU A 31 -0.15 0.13 15.72
CA GLU A 31 -0.44 -1.20 16.28
C GLU A 31 -1.18 -2.11 15.30
N ASN A 32 -1.97 -1.53 14.38
CA ASN A 32 -2.75 -2.27 13.39
C ASN A 32 -2.71 -1.55 12.03
N VAL A 33 -2.57 -2.31 10.95
CA VAL A 33 -2.52 -1.81 9.56
C VAL A 33 -3.66 -2.43 8.75
N ILE A 34 -4.41 -1.58 8.03
CA ILE A 34 -5.49 -2.00 7.13
C ILE A 34 -5.16 -1.52 5.70
N PRO A 35 -4.54 -2.36 4.85
CA PRO A 35 -4.26 -2.03 3.46
C PRO A 35 -5.55 -1.77 2.66
N ALA A 36 -5.57 -0.70 1.85
CA ALA A 36 -6.76 -0.29 1.09
C ALA A 36 -6.44 0.34 -0.28
N HIS A 37 -7.49 0.80 -0.98
CA HIS A 37 -7.42 1.58 -2.23
C HIS A 37 -6.78 0.86 -3.44
N GLN A 38 -6.66 -0.47 -3.39
CA GLN A 38 -6.01 -1.26 -4.43
C GLN A 38 -6.74 -2.61 -4.63
N ASN A 39 -6.39 -3.33 -5.70
CA ASN A 39 -6.80 -4.72 -5.88
C ASN A 39 -5.99 -5.66 -4.97
N LEU A 40 -6.45 -6.90 -4.79
CA LEU A 40 -5.80 -7.87 -3.90
C LEU A 40 -4.34 -8.14 -4.27
N GLN A 41 -3.98 -8.11 -5.55
CA GLN A 41 -2.59 -8.33 -5.99
C GLN A 41 -1.65 -7.22 -5.50
N ASN A 42 -2.09 -5.96 -5.54
CA ASN A 42 -1.30 -4.84 -5.05
C ASN A 42 -1.34 -4.74 -3.52
N LEU A 43 -2.46 -5.12 -2.89
CA LEU A 43 -2.51 -5.22 -1.43
C LEU A 43 -1.52 -6.27 -0.92
N ALA A 44 -1.37 -7.41 -1.61
CA ALA A 44 -0.39 -8.45 -1.23
C ALA A 44 1.04 -7.88 -1.14
N LYS A 45 1.45 -7.02 -2.09
CA LYS A 45 2.79 -6.38 -2.03
C LYS A 45 2.97 -5.49 -0.80
N TYR A 46 1.90 -4.82 -0.36
CA TYR A 46 1.97 -3.98 0.84
C TYR A 46 1.95 -4.84 2.11
N VAL A 47 1.27 -5.99 2.10
CA VAL A 47 1.37 -6.99 3.17
C VAL A 47 2.81 -7.50 3.28
N ASP A 48 3.44 -7.89 2.17
CA ASP A 48 4.85 -8.35 2.17
C ASP A 48 5.79 -7.28 2.77
N LEU A 49 5.54 -6.01 2.48
CA LEU A 49 6.26 -4.88 3.07
C LEU A 49 6.01 -4.76 4.58
N CYS A 50 4.76 -4.83 5.03
CA CYS A 50 4.45 -4.79 6.45
C CYS A 50 5.12 -5.97 7.19
N GLU A 51 5.09 -7.18 6.63
CA GLU A 51 5.76 -8.34 7.21
C GLU A 51 7.28 -8.17 7.30
N SER A 52 7.91 -7.49 6.33
CA SER A 52 9.34 -7.17 6.42
C SER A 52 9.68 -6.19 7.56
N GLU A 53 8.70 -5.36 7.96
CA GLU A 53 8.82 -4.41 9.07
C GLU A 53 8.32 -4.99 10.41
N GLY A 54 8.09 -6.31 10.48
CA GLY A 54 7.78 -7.02 11.71
C GLY A 54 6.29 -7.21 12.03
N TYR A 55 5.41 -6.79 11.13
CA TYR A 55 3.98 -7.08 11.22
C TYR A 55 3.68 -8.53 10.80
N SER A 56 2.49 -9.02 11.11
CA SER A 56 1.99 -10.36 10.79
C SER A 56 0.55 -10.32 10.24
N LEU A 57 0.35 -10.93 9.07
CA LEU A 57 -0.97 -11.02 8.46
C LEU A 57 -1.96 -11.80 9.34
N GLY A 58 -3.10 -11.18 9.62
CA GLY A 58 -4.17 -11.74 10.44
C GLY A 58 -4.04 -11.48 11.94
N ASP A 59 -2.97 -10.81 12.38
CA ASP A 59 -2.80 -10.33 13.75
C ASP A 59 -2.84 -8.79 13.77
N ASP A 60 -1.83 -8.14 13.22
CA ASP A 60 -1.71 -6.68 13.16
C ASP A 60 -1.82 -6.13 11.71
N VAL A 61 -1.86 -6.98 10.68
CA VAL A 61 -2.23 -6.59 9.31
C VAL A 61 -3.55 -7.24 8.89
N HIS A 62 -4.50 -6.42 8.45
CA HIS A 62 -5.88 -6.85 8.21
C HIS A 62 -6.30 -6.65 6.75
N LEU A 63 -6.30 -7.73 5.96
CA LEU A 63 -6.84 -7.70 4.60
C LEU A 63 -8.37 -7.60 4.59
N SER A 64 -8.89 -6.80 3.66
CA SER A 64 -10.32 -6.52 3.55
C SER A 64 -10.84 -6.80 2.14
N ARG A 65 -12.09 -7.25 2.05
CA ARG A 65 -12.91 -7.06 0.84
C ARG A 65 -13.95 -5.98 1.11
N ASN A 66 -14.56 -5.45 0.04
CA ASN A 66 -15.64 -4.47 0.19
C ASN A 66 -16.76 -5.06 1.05
N GLY A 67 -17.11 -4.36 2.13
CA GLY A 67 -18.09 -4.80 3.12
C GLY A 67 -17.53 -5.59 4.31
N THR A 68 -16.22 -5.85 4.37
CA THR A 68 -15.57 -6.40 5.57
C THR A 68 -15.70 -5.42 6.75
N VAL A 69 -16.01 -5.95 7.93
CA VAL A 69 -16.03 -5.20 9.20
C VAL A 69 -14.95 -5.81 10.10
N HIS A 70 -13.97 -4.99 10.50
CA HIS A 70 -12.96 -5.35 11.50
C HIS A 70 -13.39 -4.84 12.87
N THR A 71 -13.21 -5.66 13.90
CA THR A 71 -13.39 -5.26 15.30
C THR A 71 -12.05 -5.41 15.99
N LEU A 72 -11.49 -4.30 16.45
CA LEU A 72 -10.25 -4.26 17.22
C LEU A 72 -10.60 -4.01 18.69
N THR A 73 -9.92 -4.71 19.58
CA THR A 73 -10.08 -4.57 21.03
C THR A 73 -8.73 -4.31 21.67
N GLU A 74 -8.71 -3.46 22.69
CA GLU A 74 -7.54 -3.24 23.55
C GLU A 74 -7.29 -4.41 24.51
#